data_AF-A0A402D707-F1
#
_entry.id   AF-A0A402D707-F1
#
_cell.length_a   1.000
_cell.length_b   1.000
_cell.length_c   1.000
_cell.angle_alpha   90.00
_cell.angle_beta   90.00
_cell.angle_gamma   90.00
#
_symmetry.space_group_name_H-M   'P 1'
#
loop_
_entity.id
_entity.type
_entity.pdbx_description
1 polymer ?
#
loop_
_entity_poly.entity_id
_entity_poly.type
_entity_poly.pdbx_seq_one_letter_code
_entity_poly.pdbx_strand_id
1 'polypeptide(L)'
;MSNSLHPKDQFGAIINDNDIWLPQKAISKILASRVKNVNEIIRDLEISGFCTTTREFLIVQKEGRRDIKRRIKHYDFETIHAIALRSNRLDKLTDFMEYARSEGILKSRYFVPMRKELKFGEMLSALLQDITLVQRQFPVAGFLVDFYLPEMNIVVEFDEGHHEKINHSLKDRKLQRAIETMLDATFIRVTHGAEWDGLNRIIKALLSANPKEP
;
A
#
# COMPACT_ATOMS: atom_id res chain seq x y z
N MET A 1 -16.59 20.00 -14.95
CA MET A 1 -17.05 18.66 -15.38
C MET A 1 -15.85 17.72 -15.30
N SER A 2 -15.71 16.97 -14.20
CA SER A 2 -14.62 16.01 -14.06
C SER A 2 -14.94 14.77 -14.89
N ASN A 3 -14.20 14.56 -15.96
CA ASN A 3 -14.26 13.36 -16.78
C ASN A 3 -13.54 12.22 -16.03
N SER A 4 -14.13 11.71 -14.96
CA SER A 4 -13.58 10.53 -14.27
C SER A 4 -13.83 9.31 -15.16
N LEU A 5 -12.75 8.73 -15.72
CA LEU A 5 -12.83 7.45 -16.42
C LEU A 5 -13.56 6.42 -15.53
N HIS A 6 -14.37 5.57 -16.15
CA HIS A 6 -14.96 4.44 -15.45
C HIS A 6 -13.82 3.59 -14.85
N PRO A 7 -13.91 3.08 -13.60
CA PRO A 7 -12.83 2.30 -12.96
C PRO A 7 -12.32 1.12 -13.81
N LYS A 8 -13.21 0.55 -14.63
CA LYS A 8 -12.88 -0.47 -15.65
C LYS A 8 -11.83 0.00 -16.67
N ASP A 9 -11.93 1.24 -17.15
CA ASP A 9 -11.03 1.81 -18.16
C ASP A 9 -9.68 2.22 -17.54
N GLN A 10 -9.64 2.48 -16.23
CA GLN A 10 -8.42 2.77 -15.48
C GLN A 10 -7.43 1.59 -15.51
N PHE A 11 -7.93 0.36 -15.34
CA PHE A 11 -7.09 -0.83 -15.26
C PHE A 11 -7.02 -1.61 -16.58
N GLY A 12 -7.95 -1.39 -17.51
CA GLY A 12 -8.11 -2.23 -18.70
C GLY A 12 -8.53 -3.65 -18.33
N ALA A 13 -9.37 -3.78 -17.31
CA ALA A 13 -9.80 -5.04 -16.73
C ALA A 13 -10.99 -5.65 -17.49
N ILE A 14 -10.99 -6.97 -17.64
CA ILE A 14 -12.13 -7.71 -18.16
C ILE A 14 -12.80 -8.45 -17.00
N ILE A 15 -14.10 -8.25 -16.83
CA ILE A 15 -14.89 -9.01 -15.86
C ILE A 15 -15.58 -10.14 -16.59
N ASN A 16 -15.33 -11.36 -16.16
CA ASN A 16 -15.89 -12.55 -16.80
C ASN A 16 -15.85 -13.74 -15.83
N ASP A 17 -16.93 -14.52 -15.79
CA ASP A 17 -17.12 -15.68 -14.91
C ASP A 17 -16.87 -15.39 -13.42
N ASN A 18 -17.42 -14.27 -12.92
CA ASN A 18 -17.25 -13.80 -11.54
C ASN A 18 -15.77 -13.59 -11.11
N ASP A 19 -14.90 -13.30 -12.08
CA ASP A 19 -13.50 -12.95 -11.83
C ASP A 19 -13.08 -11.73 -12.67
N ILE A 20 -11.92 -11.17 -12.31
CA ILE A 20 -11.29 -10.03 -12.98
C ILE A 20 -9.99 -10.48 -13.64
N TRP A 21 -9.85 -10.12 -14.91
CA TRP A 21 -8.79 -10.61 -15.76
C TRP A 21 -7.91 -9.46 -16.22
N LEU A 22 -6.61 -9.56 -15.98
CA LEU A 22 -5.60 -8.59 -16.44
C LEU A 22 -4.48 -9.22 -17.25
N PRO A 23 -4.01 -8.56 -18.33
CA PRO A 23 -2.78 -8.98 -19.00
C PRO A 23 -1.55 -8.55 -18.20
N GLN A 24 -0.42 -9.24 -18.41
CA GLN A 24 0.88 -8.94 -17.74
C GLN A 24 1.25 -7.46 -17.78
N LYS A 25 0.96 -6.78 -18.91
CA LYS A 25 1.21 -5.35 -19.08
C LYS A 25 0.40 -4.49 -18.12
N ALA A 26 -0.87 -4.79 -17.88
CA ALA A 26 -1.68 -4.06 -16.92
C ALA A 26 -1.23 -4.34 -15.48
N ILE A 27 -0.93 -5.61 -15.15
CA ILE A 27 -0.38 -6.00 -13.85
C ILE A 27 0.90 -5.22 -13.54
N SER A 28 1.81 -5.13 -14.53
CA SER A 28 3.07 -4.39 -14.37
C SER A 28 2.86 -2.89 -14.09
N LYS A 29 1.83 -2.28 -14.69
CA LYS A 29 1.49 -0.87 -14.45
C LYS A 29 0.95 -0.67 -13.05
N ILE A 30 0.00 -1.51 -12.62
CA ILE A 30 -0.59 -1.43 -11.28
C ILE A 30 0.50 -1.57 -10.22
N LEU A 31 1.38 -2.57 -10.36
CA LEU A 31 2.44 -2.86 -9.39
C LEU A 31 3.68 -1.95 -9.50
N ALA A 32 3.65 -0.92 -10.37
CA ALA A 32 4.80 -0.07 -10.67
C ALA A 32 6.09 -0.89 -10.95
N SER A 33 5.96 -1.95 -11.74
CA SER A 33 7.00 -2.94 -12.02
C SER A 33 7.24 -3.10 -13.52
N ARG A 34 8.31 -3.82 -13.88
CA ARG A 34 8.59 -4.19 -15.28
C ARG A 34 7.83 -5.45 -15.65
N VAL A 35 7.35 -5.54 -16.88
CA VAL A 35 6.71 -6.77 -17.42
C VAL A 35 7.62 -7.98 -17.24
N LYS A 36 8.94 -7.82 -17.44
CA LYS A 36 9.92 -8.89 -17.22
C LYS A 36 9.86 -9.47 -15.80
N ASN A 37 9.76 -8.62 -14.78
CA ASN A 37 9.68 -9.04 -13.37
C ASN A 37 8.37 -9.77 -13.08
N VAL A 38 7.25 -9.30 -13.64
CA VAL A 38 5.96 -10.00 -13.56
C VAL A 38 6.06 -11.40 -14.17
N ASN A 39 6.73 -11.54 -15.31
CA ASN A 39 6.91 -12.84 -15.98
C ASN A 39 7.80 -13.81 -15.20
N GLU A 40 8.86 -13.30 -14.57
CA GLU A 40 9.72 -14.09 -13.69
C GLU A 40 8.92 -14.63 -12.50
N ILE A 41 8.13 -13.78 -11.84
CA ILE A 41 7.28 -14.20 -10.72
C ILE A 41 6.21 -15.23 -11.14
N ILE A 42 5.58 -15.05 -12.30
CA ILE A 42 4.61 -16.03 -12.83
C ILE A 42 5.29 -17.39 -13.01
N ARG A 43 6.49 -17.41 -13.59
CA ARG A 43 7.27 -18.63 -13.75
C ARG A 43 7.60 -19.28 -12.41
N ASP A 44 8.02 -18.48 -11.43
CA ASP A 44 8.33 -18.97 -10.08
C ASP A 44 7.09 -19.53 -9.35
N LEU A 45 5.93 -18.90 -9.55
CA LEU A 45 4.65 -19.39 -9.03
C LEU A 45 4.33 -20.76 -9.62
N GLU A 46 4.39 -20.89 -10.94
CA GLU A 46 4.16 -22.15 -11.67
C GLU A 46 5.13 -23.25 -11.23
N ILE A 47 6.43 -22.95 -11.07
CA ILE A 47 7.44 -23.88 -10.56
C ILE A 47 7.11 -24.32 -9.13
N SER A 48 6.61 -23.42 -8.29
CA SER A 48 6.22 -23.72 -6.91
C SER A 48 4.91 -24.51 -6.77
N GLY A 49 4.28 -24.90 -7.88
CA GLY A 49 3.01 -25.64 -7.90
C GLY A 49 1.79 -24.75 -7.64
N PHE A 50 1.94 -23.43 -7.68
CA PHE A 50 0.80 -22.51 -7.59
C PHE A 50 0.01 -22.56 -8.90
N CYS A 51 -1.30 -22.77 -8.80
CA CYS A 51 -2.17 -22.80 -9.97
C CYS A 51 -2.40 -21.38 -10.49
N THR A 52 -1.80 -21.05 -11.63
CA THR A 52 -2.04 -19.77 -12.33
C THR A 52 -3.23 -19.93 -13.28
N THR A 53 -4.41 -19.47 -12.90
CA THR A 53 -5.55 -19.50 -13.82
C THR A 53 -5.34 -18.47 -14.91
N THR A 54 -5.39 -18.91 -16.17
CA THR A 54 -5.20 -18.02 -17.32
C THR A 54 -6.32 -18.16 -18.34
N ARG A 55 -6.62 -17.06 -19.04
CA ARG A 55 -7.61 -17.02 -20.13
C ARG A 55 -7.13 -16.11 -21.24
N GLU A 56 -7.39 -16.48 -22.49
CA GLU A 56 -7.08 -15.64 -23.64
C GLU A 56 -8.29 -14.82 -24.07
N PHE A 57 -8.11 -13.51 -24.19
CA PHE A 57 -9.13 -12.59 -24.70
C PHE A 57 -8.71 -12.00 -26.05
N LEU A 58 -9.66 -11.85 -26.96
CA LEU A 58 -9.43 -11.18 -28.24
C LEU A 58 -9.42 -9.67 -28.03
N ILE A 59 -8.26 -9.04 -28.18
CA ILE A 59 -8.07 -7.61 -28.05
C ILE A 59 -7.83 -7.00 -29.43
N VAL A 60 -8.52 -5.90 -29.70
CA VAL A 60 -8.33 -5.10 -30.91
C VAL A 60 -7.49 -3.88 -30.54
N GLN A 61 -6.39 -3.66 -31.23
CA GLN A 61 -5.52 -2.49 -31.07
C GLN A 61 -5.38 -1.75 -32.40
N LYS A 62 -5.43 -0.42 -32.36
CA LYS A 62 -5.11 0.41 -33.53
C LYS A 62 -3.61 0.56 -33.67
N GLU A 63 -3.07 0.07 -34.77
CA GLU A 63 -1.68 0.32 -35.19
C GLU A 63 -1.71 1.12 -36.50
N GLY A 64 -1.42 2.42 -36.40
CA GLY A 64 -1.60 3.36 -37.50
C GLY A 64 -3.07 3.43 -37.94
N ARG A 65 -3.35 3.01 -39.17
CA ARG A 65 -4.72 2.98 -39.75
C ARG A 65 -5.41 1.62 -39.68
N ARG A 66 -4.76 0.58 -39.13
CA ARG A 66 -5.28 -0.79 -39.14
C ARG A 66 -5.71 -1.23 -37.75
N ASP A 67 -6.78 -2.00 -37.69
CA ASP A 67 -7.19 -2.73 -36.50
C ASP A 67 -6.49 -4.09 -36.47
N ILE A 68 -5.63 -4.30 -35.48
CA ILE A 68 -4.93 -5.56 -35.27
C ILE A 68 -5.62 -6.33 -34.15
N LYS A 69 -6.02 -7.57 -34.47
CA LYS A 69 -6.62 -8.52 -33.53
C LYS A 69 -5.54 -9.43 -32.95
N ARG A 70 -5.43 -9.49 -31.62
CA ARG A 70 -4.51 -10.40 -30.91
C ARG A 70 -5.26 -11.14 -29.82
N ARG A 71 -4.96 -12.43 -29.64
CA ARG A 71 -5.33 -13.14 -28.42
C ARG A 71 -4.27 -12.84 -27.38
N ILE A 72 -4.69 -12.26 -26.26
CA ILE A 72 -3.78 -11.86 -25.17
C ILE A 72 -4.13 -12.70 -23.94
N LYS A 73 -3.12 -13.33 -23.34
CA LYS A 73 -3.26 -14.07 -22.09
C LYS A 73 -3.47 -13.09 -20.92
N HIS A 74 -4.49 -13.37 -20.14
CA HIS A 74 -4.85 -12.67 -18.91
C HIS A 74 -4.80 -13.64 -17.73
N TYR A 75 -4.69 -13.07 -16.54
CA TYR A 75 -4.57 -13.75 -15.26
C TYR A 75 -5.72 -13.31 -14.36
N ASP A 76 -6.24 -14.25 -13.57
CA ASP A 76 -7.32 -14.02 -12.61
C ASP A 76 -6.88 -13.21 -11.38
N PHE A 77 -7.84 -12.83 -10.54
CA PHE A 77 -7.55 -12.07 -9.31
C PHE A 77 -6.54 -12.77 -8.40
N GLU A 78 -6.67 -14.08 -8.22
CA GLU A 78 -5.81 -14.88 -7.33
C GLU A 78 -4.35 -14.84 -7.78
N THR A 79 -4.10 -15.00 -9.08
CA THR A 79 -2.76 -14.88 -9.64
C THR A 79 -2.22 -13.44 -9.53
N ILE A 80 -3.04 -12.42 -9.81
CA ILE A 80 -2.65 -11.01 -9.68
C ILE A 80 -2.22 -10.70 -8.23
N HIS A 81 -3.01 -11.15 -7.26
CA HIS A 81 -2.72 -10.97 -5.83
C HIS A 81 -1.43 -11.70 -5.42
N ALA A 82 -1.22 -12.93 -5.88
CA ALA A 82 0.01 -13.68 -5.63
C ALA A 82 1.26 -12.98 -6.20
N ILE A 83 1.16 -12.39 -7.39
CA ILE A 83 2.26 -11.59 -7.99
C ILE A 83 2.56 -10.37 -7.13
N ALA A 84 1.54 -9.65 -6.65
CA ALA A 84 1.71 -8.48 -5.78
C ALA A 84 2.40 -8.84 -4.46
N LEU A 85 2.04 -9.99 -3.87
CA LEU A 85 2.66 -10.51 -2.65
C LEU A 85 4.13 -10.89 -2.89
N ARG A 86 4.42 -11.69 -3.93
CA ARG A 86 5.78 -12.14 -4.26
C ARG A 86 6.72 -10.99 -4.66
N SER A 87 6.18 -9.92 -5.24
CA SER A 87 6.96 -8.72 -5.57
C SER A 87 7.12 -7.75 -4.39
N ASN A 88 6.51 -8.02 -3.24
CA ASN A 88 6.42 -7.09 -2.11
C ASN A 88 5.88 -5.71 -2.54
N ARG A 89 4.77 -5.71 -3.30
CA ARG A 89 4.09 -4.52 -3.85
C ARG A 89 2.58 -4.55 -3.59
N LEU A 90 2.15 -5.22 -2.53
CA LEU A 90 0.73 -5.36 -2.21
C LEU A 90 0.03 -3.99 -1.97
N ASP A 91 0.77 -2.99 -1.49
CA ASP A 91 0.30 -1.60 -1.35
C ASP A 91 -0.14 -0.98 -2.69
N LYS A 92 0.51 -1.36 -3.79
CA LYS A 92 0.18 -0.86 -5.13
C LYS A 92 -1.09 -1.49 -5.70
N LEU A 93 -1.63 -2.51 -5.05
CA LEU A 93 -2.85 -3.19 -5.46
C LEU A 93 -4.12 -2.59 -4.83
N THR A 94 -4.00 -1.59 -3.93
CA THR A 94 -5.12 -1.06 -3.13
C THR A 94 -6.31 -0.63 -3.99
N ASP A 95 -6.11 0.30 -4.92
CA ASP A 95 -7.18 0.80 -5.81
C ASP A 95 -7.80 -0.33 -6.65
N PHE A 96 -6.99 -1.29 -7.09
CA PHE A 96 -7.46 -2.45 -7.85
C PHE A 96 -8.29 -3.39 -6.98
N MET A 97 -7.93 -3.60 -5.71
CA MET A 97 -8.72 -4.40 -4.77
C MET A 97 -10.03 -3.73 -4.40
N GLU A 98 -10.05 -2.39 -4.27
CA GLU A 98 -11.29 -1.64 -4.09
C GLU A 98 -12.21 -1.77 -5.29
N TYR A 99 -11.65 -1.66 -6.50
CA TYR A 99 -12.40 -1.93 -7.73
C TYR A 99 -12.94 -3.36 -7.78
N ALA A 100 -12.11 -4.38 -7.55
CA ALA A 100 -12.55 -5.78 -7.52
C ALA A 100 -13.62 -6.03 -6.45
N ARG A 101 -13.56 -5.33 -5.31
CA ARG A 101 -14.61 -5.37 -4.28
C ARG A 101 -15.92 -4.74 -4.77
N SER A 102 -15.86 -3.59 -5.43
CA SER A 102 -17.04 -2.92 -5.98
C SER A 102 -17.75 -3.77 -7.05
N GLU A 103 -17.00 -4.61 -7.76
CA GLU A 103 -17.50 -5.56 -8.76
C GLU A 103 -17.96 -6.90 -8.15
N GLY A 104 -17.91 -7.06 -6.82
CA GLY A 104 -18.34 -8.29 -6.12
C GLY A 104 -17.39 -9.48 -6.27
N ILE A 105 -16.15 -9.26 -6.74
CA ILE A 105 -15.17 -10.31 -7.05
C ILE A 105 -14.32 -10.68 -5.83
N LEU A 106 -14.07 -9.71 -4.93
CA LEU A 106 -13.17 -9.88 -3.81
C LEU A 106 -13.71 -10.93 -2.80
N LYS A 107 -13.12 -12.13 -2.81
CA LYS A 107 -13.44 -13.20 -1.85
C LYS A 107 -12.89 -12.82 -0.46
N SER A 108 -13.60 -13.18 0.61
CA SER A 108 -13.23 -12.86 2.00
C SER A 108 -11.79 -13.25 2.38
N ARG A 109 -11.25 -14.32 1.78
CA ARG A 109 -9.86 -14.79 1.97
C ARG A 109 -8.77 -13.83 1.47
N TYR A 110 -9.12 -12.90 0.58
CA TYR A 110 -8.19 -11.88 0.06
C TYR A 110 -8.42 -10.53 0.71
N PHE A 111 -8.99 -10.52 1.92
CA PHE A 111 -8.99 -9.34 2.77
C PHE A 111 -7.53 -9.03 3.15
N VAL A 112 -6.89 -8.23 2.31
CA VAL A 112 -5.70 -7.50 2.68
C VAL A 112 -6.21 -6.28 3.42
N PRO A 113 -5.95 -6.12 4.73
CA PRO A 113 -6.16 -4.83 5.34
C PRO A 113 -5.33 -3.85 4.52
N MET A 114 -6.00 -2.88 3.89
CA MET A 114 -5.38 -1.62 3.45
C MET A 114 -4.35 -1.28 4.53
N ARG A 115 -3.04 -1.14 4.19
CA ARG A 115 -2.03 -0.89 5.23
C ARG A 115 -2.54 0.30 6.03
N LYS A 116 -3.01 0.06 7.25
CA LYS A 116 -3.81 1.02 8.00
C LYS A 116 -2.92 2.22 8.34
N GLU A 117 -1.65 1.91 8.56
CA GLU A 117 -0.54 2.85 8.56
C GLU A 117 -0.51 3.74 7.30
N LEU A 118 -0.59 3.20 6.08
CA LEU A 118 -0.57 3.99 4.84
C LEU A 118 -1.72 5.00 4.79
N LYS A 119 -2.95 4.57 5.10
CA LYS A 119 -4.12 5.46 5.10
C LYS A 119 -3.99 6.54 6.17
N PHE A 120 -3.52 6.17 7.36
CA PHE A 120 -3.24 7.13 8.43
C PHE A 120 -2.16 8.14 8.01
N GLY A 121 -1.11 7.68 7.36
CA GLY A 121 -0.03 8.51 6.83
C GLY A 121 -0.53 9.53 5.80
N GLU A 122 -1.38 9.14 4.86
CA GLU A 122 -1.97 10.06 3.88
C GLU A 122 -2.83 11.13 4.56
N MET A 123 -3.65 10.74 5.55
CA MET A 123 -4.44 11.67 6.35
C MET A 123 -3.55 12.64 7.13
N LEU A 124 -2.48 12.15 7.75
CA LEU A 124 -1.52 12.97 8.49
C LEU A 124 -0.77 13.95 7.58
N SER A 125 -0.32 13.49 6.40
CA SER A 125 0.33 14.33 5.39
C SER A 125 -0.59 15.43 4.89
N ALA A 126 -1.85 15.13 4.61
CA ALA A 126 -2.83 16.15 4.18
C ALA A 126 -3.09 17.19 5.27
N LEU A 127 -3.19 16.76 6.53
CA LEU A 127 -3.40 17.66 7.67
C LEU A 127 -2.21 18.60 7.91
N LEU A 128 -0.99 18.12 7.70
CA LEU A 128 0.24 18.82 8.08
C LEU A 128 1.05 19.36 6.88
N GLN A 129 0.49 19.33 5.67
CA GLN A 129 1.20 19.64 4.42
C GLN A 129 1.95 20.99 4.42
N ASP A 130 1.43 21.98 5.15
CA ASP A 130 1.98 23.34 5.25
C ASP A 130 2.66 23.62 6.61
N ILE A 131 2.74 22.60 7.48
CA ILE A 131 3.28 22.69 8.84
C ILE A 131 4.60 21.93 8.94
N THR A 132 4.65 20.68 8.47
CA THR A 132 5.81 19.80 8.64
C THR A 132 5.81 18.72 7.57
N LEU A 133 7.01 18.31 7.13
CA LEU A 133 7.14 17.18 6.23
C LEU A 133 6.89 15.87 6.98
N VAL A 134 5.85 15.14 6.59
CA VAL A 134 5.60 13.79 7.13
C VAL A 134 6.55 12.79 6.47
N GLN A 135 7.65 12.46 7.15
CA GLN A 135 8.62 11.47 6.68
C GLN A 135 8.16 10.07 7.06
N ARG A 136 7.99 9.18 6.08
CA ARG A 136 7.49 7.82 6.28
C ARG A 136 8.63 6.80 6.35
N GLN A 137 8.46 5.74 7.13
CA GLN A 137 9.47 4.67 7.30
C GLN A 137 10.86 5.25 7.59
N PHE A 138 10.92 6.19 8.54
CA PHE A 138 12.13 6.96 8.82
C PHE A 138 13.17 6.10 9.55
N PRO A 139 14.40 5.96 9.02
CA PRO A 139 15.45 5.19 9.68
C PRO A 139 16.08 5.97 10.84
N VAL A 140 16.08 5.39 12.04
CA VAL A 140 16.72 5.96 13.23
C VAL A 140 17.21 4.84 14.16
N ALA A 141 18.43 5.01 14.71
CA ALA A 141 19.01 4.05 15.66
C ALA A 141 19.02 2.57 15.18
N GLY A 142 19.10 2.34 13.86
CA GLY A 142 19.05 1.01 13.26
C GLY A 142 17.65 0.39 13.16
N PHE A 143 16.60 1.19 13.35
CA PHE A 143 15.19 0.81 13.23
C PHE A 143 14.45 1.73 12.25
N LEU A 144 13.26 1.33 11.79
CA LEU A 144 12.39 2.13 10.93
C LEU A 144 11.13 2.50 11.70
N VAL A 145 10.93 3.79 11.98
CA VAL A 145 9.69 4.29 12.58
C VAL A 145 8.69 4.65 11.49
N ASP A 146 7.39 4.45 11.74
CA ASP A 146 6.37 4.62 10.70
C ASP A 146 6.31 6.06 10.18
N PHE A 147 6.35 7.05 11.09
CA PHE A 147 6.40 8.47 10.73
C PHE A 147 7.34 9.28 11.63
N TYR A 148 8.01 10.27 11.03
CA TYR A 148 8.76 11.30 11.73
C TYR A 148 8.39 12.70 11.19
N LEU A 149 8.15 13.64 12.11
CA LEU A 149 7.82 15.03 11.86
C LEU A 149 9.00 15.89 12.35
N PRO A 150 9.95 16.27 11.47
CA PRO A 150 11.25 16.79 11.88
C PRO A 150 11.18 18.18 12.52
N GLU A 151 10.32 19.07 12.02
CA GLU A 151 10.20 20.44 12.53
C GLU A 151 9.72 20.49 13.99
N MET A 152 9.07 19.42 14.44
CA MET A 152 8.44 19.34 15.76
C MET A 152 9.05 18.23 16.63
N ASN A 153 10.06 17.52 16.11
CA ASN A 153 10.65 16.32 16.70
C ASN A 153 9.57 15.35 17.22
N ILE A 154 8.59 14.99 16.39
CA ILE A 154 7.57 14.01 16.77
C ILE A 154 7.80 12.72 15.99
N VAL A 155 7.86 11.60 16.70
CA VAL A 155 7.84 10.26 16.11
C VAL A 155 6.45 9.67 16.33
N VAL A 156 5.85 9.13 15.26
CA VAL A 156 4.55 8.46 15.33
C VAL A 156 4.71 7.00 14.91
N GLU A 157 4.23 6.09 15.77
CA GLU A 157 4.19 4.65 15.51
C GLU A 157 2.73 4.19 15.46
N PHE A 158 2.34 3.57 14.35
CA PHE A 158 0.99 3.14 14.07
C PHE A 158 0.82 1.65 14.39
N ASP A 159 0.17 1.37 15.51
CA ASP A 159 -0.11 0.01 15.95
C ASP A 159 -1.36 -0.54 15.28
N GLU A 160 -1.19 -1.42 14.30
CA GLU A 160 -2.28 -2.08 13.58
C GLU A 160 -3.02 -3.16 14.39
N GLY A 161 -2.57 -3.45 15.62
CA GLY A 161 -3.22 -4.40 16.53
C GLY A 161 -2.93 -5.87 16.20
N HIS A 162 -1.72 -6.21 15.75
CA HIS A 162 -1.36 -7.61 15.55
C HIS A 162 -1.18 -8.34 16.89
N HIS A 163 -2.07 -9.30 17.15
CA HIS A 163 -1.96 -10.29 18.22
C HIS A 163 -0.74 -11.19 18.02
N GLU A 164 0.43 -10.79 18.52
CA GLU A 164 1.44 -11.68 19.11
C GLU A 164 2.22 -10.90 20.19
N LYS A 165 1.55 -10.68 21.32
CA LYS A 165 2.25 -10.29 22.56
C LYS A 165 3.03 -11.51 23.04
N ILE A 166 4.35 -11.34 23.28
CA ILE A 166 5.04 -11.74 24.53
C ILE A 166 6.55 -11.39 24.50
N ASN A 167 7.24 -11.30 23.35
CA ASN A 167 8.72 -11.22 23.35
C ASN A 167 9.39 -9.86 23.12
N HIS A 168 8.66 -8.76 22.86
CA HIS A 168 9.29 -7.48 22.44
C HIS A 168 9.25 -6.30 23.44
N SER A 169 8.50 -6.37 24.55
CA SER A 169 8.20 -5.18 25.37
C SER A 169 9.40 -4.52 26.07
N LEU A 170 10.49 -5.27 26.32
CA LEU A 170 11.71 -4.74 26.95
C LEU A 170 12.73 -4.19 25.93
N LYS A 171 12.77 -4.74 24.71
CA LYS A 171 13.60 -4.22 23.61
C LYS A 171 13.00 -2.94 23.03
N ASP A 172 11.69 -2.93 22.82
CA ASP A 172 10.97 -1.77 22.30
C ASP A 172 11.12 -0.54 23.20
N ARG A 173 11.10 -0.71 24.53
CA ARG A 173 11.22 0.43 25.45
C ARG A 173 12.60 1.07 25.49
N LYS A 174 13.66 0.25 25.39
CA LYS A 174 15.04 0.76 25.31
C LYS A 174 15.28 1.44 23.96
N LEU A 175 14.74 0.86 22.90
CA LEU A 175 14.82 1.42 21.55
C LEU A 175 14.05 2.75 21.45
N GLN A 176 12.83 2.81 21.97
CA GLN A 176 12.04 4.05 22.07
C GLN A 176 12.84 5.14 22.80
N ARG A 177 13.39 4.84 23.99
CA ARG A 177 14.22 5.81 24.72
C ARG A 177 15.45 6.26 23.93
N ALA A 178 16.09 5.36 23.20
CA ALA A 178 17.23 5.71 22.35
C ALA A 178 16.81 6.64 21.21
N ILE A 179 15.66 6.39 20.58
CA ILE A 179 15.08 7.24 19.53
C ILE A 179 14.70 8.61 20.09
N GLU A 180 13.97 8.66 21.22
CA GLU A 180 13.59 9.89 21.93
C GLU A 180 14.84 10.73 22.26
N THR A 181 15.91 10.09 22.72
CA THR A 181 17.18 10.77 23.05
C THR A 181 17.93 11.25 21.80
N MET A 182 18.01 10.43 20.75
CA MET A 182 18.76 10.77 19.53
C MET A 182 18.11 11.89 18.73
N LEU A 183 16.78 11.95 18.71
CA LEU A 183 16.02 12.94 17.96
C LEU A 183 15.49 14.09 18.82
N ASP A 184 15.75 14.09 20.13
CA ASP A 184 15.09 15.01 21.10
C ASP A 184 13.57 15.01 20.90
N ALA A 185 13.01 13.81 20.69
CA ALA A 185 11.69 13.63 20.10
C ALA A 185 10.62 13.13 21.07
N THR A 186 9.39 13.60 20.85
CA THR A 186 8.19 13.07 21.50
C THR A 186 7.67 11.87 20.72
N PHE A 187 7.60 10.71 21.38
CA PHE A 187 7.11 9.47 20.77
C PHE A 187 5.60 9.27 21.03
N ILE A 188 4.81 9.12 19.97
CA ILE A 188 3.35 8.96 20.03
C ILE A 188 2.94 7.67 19.34
N ARG A 189 2.23 6.80 20.07
CA ARG A 189 1.62 5.58 19.50
C ARG A 189 0.16 5.80 19.13
N VAL A 190 -0.19 5.51 17.88
CA VAL A 190 -1.55 5.57 17.36
C VAL A 190 -2.06 4.17 17.13
N THR A 191 -3.08 3.76 17.88
CA THR A 191 -3.70 2.45 17.70
C THR A 191 -4.75 2.53 16.60
N HIS A 192 -4.80 1.52 15.74
CA HIS A 192 -5.85 1.39 14.75
C HIS A 192 -7.25 1.39 15.38
N GLY A 193 -8.19 2.09 14.76
CA GLY A 193 -9.54 2.33 15.28
C GLY A 193 -9.63 3.50 16.26
N ALA A 194 -8.51 4.08 16.66
CA ALA A 194 -8.40 5.27 17.50
C ALA A 194 -7.59 6.38 16.81
N GLU A 195 -7.70 6.49 15.48
CA GLU A 195 -6.92 7.42 14.66
C GLU A 195 -7.17 8.88 15.06
N TRP A 196 -8.42 9.24 15.36
CA TRP A 196 -8.78 10.59 15.83
C TRP A 196 -8.15 10.94 17.18
N ASP A 197 -8.10 9.99 18.12
CA ASP A 197 -7.41 10.20 19.39
C ASP A 197 -5.90 10.27 19.21
N GLY A 198 -5.36 9.54 18.24
CA GLY A 198 -3.98 9.68 17.78
C GLY A 198 -3.68 11.08 17.27
N LEU A 199 -4.48 11.57 16.31
CA LEU A 199 -4.35 12.91 15.76
C LEU A 199 -4.46 13.98 16.85
N ASN A 200 -5.42 13.87 17.76
CA ASN A 200 -5.57 14.81 18.87
C ASN A 200 -4.33 14.85 19.77
N ARG A 201 -3.67 13.71 20.01
CA ARG A 201 -2.41 13.65 20.76
C ARG A 201 -1.27 14.30 20.00
N ILE A 202 -1.17 14.08 18.70
CA ILE A 202 -0.19 14.73 17.83
C ILE A 202 -0.41 16.25 17.85
N ILE A 203 -1.63 16.72 17.64
CA ILE A 203 -1.97 18.16 17.67
C ILE A 203 -1.67 18.77 19.05
N LYS A 204 -2.00 18.08 20.14
CA LYS A 204 -1.65 18.55 21.50
C LYS A 204 -0.14 18.68 21.67
N ALA A 205 0.64 17.72 21.18
CA ALA A 205 2.10 17.80 21.20
C ALA A 205 2.61 18.96 20.33
N LEU A 206 2.03 19.18 19.14
CA LEU A 206 2.34 20.33 18.28
C LEU A 206 2.12 21.67 18.99
N LEU A 207 0.99 21.82 19.69
CA LEU A 207 0.65 23.05 20.42
C LEU A 207 1.46 23.24 21.71
N SER A 208 2.00 22.16 22.28
CA SER A 208 2.79 22.20 23.52
C SER A 208 4.29 22.31 23.25
N ALA A 209 4.73 22.01 22.04
CA ALA A 209 6.09 22.20 21.59
C ALA A 209 6.33 23.71 21.38
N ASN A 210 7.20 24.31 22.19
CA ASN A 210 7.72 25.63 21.86
C ASN A 210 8.56 25.47 20.57
N PRO A 211 8.26 26.19 19.48
CA PRO A 211 9.19 26.25 18.36
C PRO A 211 10.52 26.78 18.93
N LYS A 212 11.61 26.02 18.78
CA LYS A 212 12.94 26.58 19.02
C LYS A 212 13.09 27.67 17.96
N GLU A 213 13.27 28.92 18.40
CA GLU A 213 13.60 30.02 17.50
C GLU A 213 14.82 29.62 16.64
N PRO A 214 14.84 30.04 15.36
CA PRO A 214 15.88 29.65 14.41
C PRO A 214 17.30 30.02 14.84
#